data_AF-R5R3S2-F1
#
_entry.id   AF-R5R3S2-F1
#
_cell.length_a   1.000
_cell.length_b   1.000
_cell.length_c   1.000
_cell.angle_alpha   90.00
_cell.angle_beta   90.00
_cell.angle_gamma   90.00
#
_symmetry.space_group_name_H-M   'P 1'
#
loop_
_entity.id
_entity.type
_entity.pdbx_description
1 polymer ?
#
loop_
_entity_poly.entity_id
_entity_poly.type
_entity_poly.pdbx_seq_one_letter_code
_entity_poly.pdbx_strand_id
1 'polypeptide(L)'
;MFICSNANLMTLQNVGEVPRQLAYDFLQKQNGYVMLEVQNGDETYHITKEMLKNGKPYRNMILDLSDHVFEDAVRIGDAYGRFLVRDNSGNIVAVLERQYTYYDHPYQYEGGLDLEFLDQYDCVILYEVNEYSVELFQKALPLWSGRNIVLIGSLWHIFLPYLPKIEDKQIQVYDTMQDEILWQIMMQNKKPIHIRDFLPRNEGNSRVKDGLFCYDEIMTLTFMFACQITGGEKNPDKNFFLVNGYFKIEGIFGIWQKTFVLARYAKKKGYIPAFTIVSSTANMYSDGEGDDIWNKFFLQPEGYTIEEIMESRNLILSPNANILNVLRDILDSYAGAETQLEWRDGIFNQAVMAYCRQQREKFLADPAHTLGVLIRGTDYVKGNMPGHAIHANVEQVMEKIEEARRKWGVDYTYIYLATEDAGICEKMKEQYGNMLVCTDQGRFTTKENELLAQLHTEKKQGEGFRLGAEYLATLHLLSLCESLIASGGCNGVTEAIRENAGKYQHVFVFELGTNERPE
;
A
#
# COMPACT_ATOMS: atom_id res chain seq x y z
N MET A 1 -7.59 7.23 8.83
CA MET A 1 -8.33 6.77 10.02
C MET A 1 -8.36 7.84 11.08
N PHE A 2 -9.51 8.16 11.65
CA PHE A 2 -9.62 8.90 12.91
C PHE A 2 -9.58 7.94 14.10
N ILE A 3 -8.65 8.14 15.01
CA ILE A 3 -8.65 7.46 16.32
C ILE A 3 -9.47 8.25 17.32
N CYS A 4 -10.08 7.57 18.30
CA CYS A 4 -10.84 8.22 19.36
C CYS A 4 -10.09 8.12 20.69
N SER A 5 -10.10 9.20 21.46
CA SER A 5 -9.52 9.24 22.80
C SER A 5 -10.45 9.96 23.78
N ASN A 6 -10.31 9.65 25.08
CA ASN A 6 -11.01 10.38 26.13
C ASN A 6 -10.64 11.86 26.09
N ALA A 7 -11.63 12.73 26.22
CA ALA A 7 -11.41 14.16 26.27
C ALA A 7 -10.70 14.57 27.57
N ASN A 8 -9.40 14.86 27.49
CA ASN A 8 -8.66 15.57 28.54
C ASN A 8 -8.37 17.00 28.04
N LEU A 9 -9.36 17.88 28.15
CA LEU A 9 -9.30 19.23 27.60
C LEU A 9 -9.18 20.27 28.71
N MET A 10 -8.18 21.14 28.58
CA MET A 10 -8.14 22.40 29.31
C MET A 10 -8.89 23.44 28.47
N THR A 11 -10.15 23.70 28.83
CA THR A 11 -11.00 24.65 28.10
C THR A 11 -10.81 26.05 28.66
N LEU A 12 -10.34 26.99 27.83
CA LEU A 12 -10.37 28.42 28.13
C LEU A 12 -11.61 29.01 27.47
N GLN A 13 -12.55 29.52 28.27
CA GLN A 13 -13.79 30.14 27.81
C GLN A 13 -13.64 31.68 27.83
N ASN A 14 -14.35 32.36 26.92
CA ASN A 14 -14.56 33.82 26.91
C ASN A 14 -13.31 34.71 26.72
N VAL A 15 -12.49 34.44 25.70
CA VAL A 15 -11.29 35.27 25.43
C VAL A 15 -11.53 36.44 24.47
N GLY A 16 -12.74 36.62 23.92
CA GLY A 16 -13.06 37.67 22.95
C GLY A 16 -12.31 37.50 21.62
N GLU A 17 -12.17 38.58 20.83
CA GLU A 17 -11.28 38.56 19.66
C GLU A 17 -9.83 38.28 20.10
N VAL A 18 -9.30 37.12 19.71
CA VAL A 18 -7.90 36.76 19.99
C VAL A 18 -7.04 37.09 18.77
N PRO A 19 -6.11 38.07 18.85
CA PRO A 19 -5.16 38.33 17.78
C PRO A 19 -4.36 37.06 17.44
N ARG A 20 -4.17 36.78 16.14
CA ARG A 20 -3.50 35.55 15.65
C ARG A 20 -2.12 35.33 16.31
N GLN A 21 -1.35 36.41 16.50
CA GLN A 21 -0.05 36.34 17.15
C GLN A 21 -0.15 35.97 18.64
N LEU A 22 -1.17 36.48 19.35
CA LEU A 22 -1.39 36.16 20.76
C LEU A 22 -1.81 34.69 20.94
N ALA A 23 -2.71 34.20 20.08
CA ALA A 23 -3.10 32.78 20.06
C ALA A 23 -1.88 31.89 19.79
N TYR A 24 -1.01 32.30 18.87
CA TYR A 24 0.23 31.58 18.54
C TYR A 24 1.19 31.54 19.72
N ASP A 25 1.48 32.67 20.33
CA ASP A 25 2.40 32.76 21.48
C ASP A 25 1.88 31.99 22.69
N PHE A 26 0.55 31.95 22.89
CA PHE A 26 -0.09 31.13 23.93
C PHE A 26 0.04 29.64 23.64
N LEU A 27 -0.41 29.19 22.46
CA LEU A 27 -0.42 27.77 22.07
C LEU A 27 0.98 27.19 21.90
N GLN A 28 1.98 28.01 21.58
CA GLN A 28 3.39 27.57 21.54
C GLN A 28 3.95 27.20 22.91
N LYS A 29 3.45 27.82 23.98
CA LYS A 29 3.89 27.58 25.37
C LYS A 29 3.21 26.38 26.03
N GLN A 30 2.17 25.84 25.41
CA GLN A 30 1.45 24.68 25.93
C GLN A 30 2.15 23.38 25.54
N ASN A 31 2.21 22.45 26.49
CA ASN A 31 2.61 21.08 26.25
C ASN A 31 1.38 20.25 25.88
N GLY A 32 1.54 19.30 24.96
CA GLY A 32 0.42 18.52 24.44
C GLY A 32 -0.44 19.31 23.45
N TYR A 33 -1.59 18.75 23.08
CA TYR A 33 -2.51 19.40 22.17
C TYR A 33 -3.48 20.27 22.95
N VAL A 34 -3.46 21.56 22.65
CA VAL A 34 -4.38 22.55 23.20
C VAL A 34 -5.11 23.22 22.06
N MET A 35 -6.42 23.34 22.23
CA MET A 35 -7.30 24.04 21.31
C MET A 35 -7.98 25.19 22.06
N LEU A 36 -7.95 26.37 21.46
CA LEU A 36 -8.69 27.52 21.99
C LEU A 36 -10.08 27.51 21.38
N GLU A 37 -11.10 27.52 22.23
CA GLU A 37 -12.45 27.86 21.81
C GLU A 37 -12.64 29.37 21.91
N VAL A 38 -13.15 29.97 20.84
CA VAL A 38 -13.47 31.39 20.80
C VAL A 38 -14.93 31.54 20.42
N GLN A 39 -15.65 32.29 21.26
CA GLN A 39 -17.03 32.66 21.04
C GLN A 39 -17.07 34.12 20.63
N ASN A 40 -17.67 34.41 19.46
CA ASN A 40 -17.85 35.74 18.93
C ASN A 40 -19.32 35.93 18.52
N GLY A 41 -20.13 36.50 19.41
CA GLY A 41 -21.57 36.52 19.23
C GLY A 41 -22.15 35.11 19.26
N ASP A 42 -22.90 34.74 18.22
CA ASP A 42 -23.49 33.39 18.07
C ASP A 42 -22.53 32.39 17.39
N GLU A 43 -21.36 32.85 16.91
CA GLU A 43 -20.39 32.00 16.23
C GLU A 43 -19.36 31.44 17.22
N THR A 44 -19.13 30.13 17.14
CA THR A 44 -18.04 29.45 17.84
C THR A 44 -17.03 28.94 16.83
N TYR A 45 -15.76 29.27 17.04
CA TYR A 45 -14.66 28.74 16.25
C TYR A 45 -13.51 28.31 17.15
N HIS A 46 -12.71 27.38 16.64
CA HIS A 46 -11.57 26.84 17.34
C HIS A 46 -10.26 27.22 16.65
N ILE A 47 -9.23 27.42 17.47
CA ILE A 47 -7.88 27.76 17.02
C ILE A 47 -6.91 26.69 17.54
N THR A 48 -6.13 26.12 16.62
CA THR A 48 -5.09 25.12 16.92
C THR A 48 -3.72 25.61 16.49
N LYS A 49 -2.66 25.00 17.02
CA LYS A 49 -1.28 25.31 16.66
C LYS A 49 -1.02 25.05 15.16
N GLU A 50 -1.63 24.01 14.63
CA GLU A 50 -1.55 23.57 13.23
C GLU A 50 -2.23 24.58 12.30
N MET A 51 -3.41 25.06 12.66
CA MET A 51 -4.12 26.09 11.88
C MET A 51 -3.28 27.37 11.77
N LEU A 52 -2.65 27.77 12.88
CA LEU A 52 -1.79 28.94 12.91
C LEU A 52 -0.54 28.75 12.05
N LYS A 53 0.20 27.63 12.23
CA LYS A 53 1.41 27.30 11.47
C LYS A 53 1.17 27.24 9.96
N ASN A 54 0.03 26.68 9.54
CA ASN A 54 -0.26 26.43 8.14
C ASN A 54 -1.12 27.53 7.48
N GLY A 55 -1.35 28.66 8.16
CA GLY A 55 -2.13 29.76 7.59
C GLY A 55 -3.61 29.41 7.37
N LYS A 56 -4.14 28.36 8.01
CA LYS A 56 -5.54 27.91 7.81
C LYS A 56 -6.53 28.86 8.51
N PRO A 57 -7.79 28.94 8.01
CA PRO A 57 -8.86 29.68 8.68
C PRO A 57 -9.26 28.99 9.99
N TYR A 58 -9.78 29.77 10.93
CA TYR A 58 -10.42 29.25 12.13
C TYR A 58 -11.78 28.68 11.77
N ARG A 59 -12.21 27.63 12.46
CA ARG A 59 -13.47 26.94 12.16
C ARG A 59 -13.97 26.21 13.39
N ASN A 60 -15.26 25.91 13.43
CA ASN A 60 -15.83 25.05 14.45
C ASN A 60 -15.28 23.62 14.27
N MET A 61 -14.68 23.07 15.33
CA MET A 61 -14.12 21.72 15.38
C MET A 61 -14.94 20.78 16.26
N ILE A 62 -16.17 21.17 16.63
CA ILE A 62 -17.10 20.32 17.37
C ILE A 62 -17.95 19.51 16.38
N LEU A 63 -18.04 18.22 16.64
CA LEU A 63 -18.98 17.29 16.03
C LEU A 63 -19.94 16.80 17.10
N ASP A 64 -21.21 16.63 16.75
CA ASP A 64 -22.18 16.02 17.64
C ASP A 64 -22.05 14.49 17.57
N LEU A 65 -22.14 13.82 18.72
CA LEU A 65 -22.06 12.37 18.81
C LEU A 65 -23.24 11.75 18.08
N SER A 66 -22.93 10.99 17.03
CA SER A 66 -23.89 10.30 16.19
C SER A 66 -23.29 9.00 15.65
N ASP A 67 -24.10 8.23 14.95
CA ASP A 67 -23.67 7.04 14.21
C ASP A 67 -22.87 7.36 12.95
N HIS A 68 -22.72 8.63 12.58
CA HIS A 68 -21.97 9.10 11.39
C HIS A 68 -20.86 10.10 11.76
N VAL A 69 -20.53 10.26 13.04
CA VAL A 69 -19.56 11.25 13.53
C VAL A 69 -18.17 11.12 12.88
N PHE A 70 -17.74 9.88 12.57
CA PHE A 70 -16.49 9.64 11.87
C PHE A 70 -16.56 10.00 10.38
N GLU A 71 -17.69 9.70 9.73
CA GLU A 71 -17.93 10.11 8.34
C GLU A 71 -17.94 11.64 8.22
N ASP A 72 -18.60 12.33 9.15
CA ASP A 72 -18.61 13.78 9.22
C ASP A 72 -17.20 14.35 9.37
N ALA A 73 -16.39 13.78 10.27
CA ALA A 73 -14.98 14.17 10.44
C ALA A 73 -14.17 14.00 9.15
N VAL A 74 -14.41 12.91 8.41
CA VAL A 74 -13.75 12.63 7.11
C VAL A 74 -14.19 13.65 6.05
N ARG A 75 -15.49 13.94 5.94
CA ARG A 75 -16.05 14.90 4.98
C ARG A 75 -15.57 16.34 5.21
N ILE A 76 -15.28 16.71 6.45
CA ILE A 76 -14.70 18.03 6.78
C ILE A 76 -13.23 18.12 6.35
N GLY A 77 -12.53 16.99 6.18
CA GLY A 77 -11.35 16.88 5.31
C GLY A 77 -10.12 17.72 5.70
N ASP A 78 -9.58 17.55 6.91
CA ASP A 78 -8.27 18.12 7.27
C ASP A 78 -7.24 17.03 7.52
N ALA A 79 -6.13 17.11 6.78
CA ALA A 79 -5.01 16.16 6.84
C ALA A 79 -4.42 16.01 8.25
N TYR A 80 -4.66 16.99 9.13
CA TYR A 80 -4.26 16.98 10.54
C TYR A 80 -5.43 17.32 11.48
N GLY A 81 -6.65 17.04 11.03
CA GLY A 81 -7.87 17.39 11.76
C GLY A 81 -7.93 16.68 13.11
N ARG A 82 -8.27 17.46 14.15
CA ARG A 82 -8.70 16.94 15.45
C ARG A 82 -10.03 17.56 15.82
N PHE A 83 -11.03 16.74 16.11
CA PHE A 83 -12.38 17.18 16.41
C PHE A 83 -12.75 16.86 17.86
N LEU A 84 -13.55 17.72 18.47
CA LEU A 84 -14.21 17.41 19.75
C LEU A 84 -15.55 16.78 19.46
N VAL A 85 -15.88 15.73 20.18
CA VAL A 85 -17.18 15.08 20.08
C VAL A 85 -18.03 15.46 21.28
N ARG A 86 -19.20 16.01 21.01
CA ARG A 86 -20.15 16.50 22.01
C ARG A 86 -21.37 15.58 22.10
N ASP A 87 -21.75 15.20 23.31
CA ASP A 87 -22.98 14.43 23.53
C ASP A 87 -24.26 15.30 23.49
N ASN A 88 -25.42 14.66 23.55
CA ASN A 88 -26.71 15.35 23.56
C ASN A 88 -26.93 16.25 24.79
N SER A 89 -26.13 16.12 25.84
CA SER A 89 -26.17 16.98 27.03
C SER A 89 -25.26 18.20 26.90
N GLY A 90 -24.53 18.31 25.79
CA GLY A 90 -23.58 19.38 25.53
C GLY A 90 -22.18 19.15 26.09
N ASN A 91 -21.90 17.97 26.66
CA ASN A 91 -20.59 17.66 27.22
C ASN A 91 -19.64 17.16 26.13
N ILE A 92 -18.37 17.55 26.21
CA ILE A 92 -17.33 16.97 25.35
C ILE A 92 -16.92 15.62 25.93
N VAL A 93 -17.17 14.55 25.18
CA VAL A 93 -17.00 13.16 25.64
C VAL A 93 -15.82 12.47 24.98
N ALA A 94 -15.37 12.95 23.82
CA ALA A 94 -14.26 12.35 23.09
C ALA A 94 -13.51 13.36 22.21
N VAL A 95 -12.31 12.98 21.81
CA VAL A 95 -11.50 13.68 20.81
C VAL A 95 -11.19 12.72 19.67
N LEU A 96 -11.52 13.12 18.44
CA LEU A 96 -11.11 12.42 17.23
C LEU A 96 -9.79 13.01 16.72
N GLU A 97 -8.83 12.16 16.39
CA GLU A 97 -7.55 12.58 15.81
C GLU A 97 -7.25 11.82 14.54
N ARG A 98 -6.98 12.55 13.44
CA ARG A 98 -6.59 11.92 12.17
C ARG A 98 -5.20 11.32 12.29
N GLN A 99 -5.10 10.03 12.00
CA GLN A 99 -3.85 9.30 11.85
C GLN A 99 -3.66 8.77 10.44
N TYR A 100 -2.39 8.64 10.07
CA TYR A 100 -1.98 7.98 8.85
C TYR A 100 -2.29 6.48 8.91
N THR A 101 -2.71 5.94 7.77
CA THR A 101 -3.08 4.55 7.52
C THR A 101 -2.82 4.27 6.05
N TYR A 102 -2.76 3.01 5.67
CA TYR A 102 -2.60 2.58 4.29
C TYR A 102 -3.93 2.34 3.58
N TYR A 103 -5.07 2.41 4.27
CA TYR A 103 -6.40 2.24 3.69
C TYR A 103 -7.18 3.56 3.73
N ASP A 104 -7.83 3.94 2.63
CA ASP A 104 -8.82 5.03 2.62
C ASP A 104 -10.23 4.46 2.50
N HIS A 105 -11.09 4.78 3.46
CA HIS A 105 -12.49 4.35 3.44
C HIS A 105 -13.34 5.30 2.59
N PRO A 106 -14.02 4.82 1.53
CA PRO A 106 -14.75 5.68 0.61
C PRO A 106 -16.17 6.04 1.10
N TYR A 107 -16.67 5.43 2.17
CA TYR A 107 -18.06 5.58 2.65
C TYR A 107 -19.11 5.30 1.55
N GLN A 108 -18.83 4.27 0.74
CA GLN A 108 -19.70 3.75 -0.33
C GLN A 108 -19.81 2.24 -0.17
N TYR A 109 -20.99 1.70 -0.47
CA TYR A 109 -21.34 0.30 -0.15
C TYR A 109 -22.20 -0.38 -1.21
N GLU A 110 -22.51 0.30 -2.30
CA GLU A 110 -23.41 -0.14 -3.37
C GLU A 110 -22.92 -1.42 -4.05
N GLY A 111 -21.60 -1.63 -4.10
CA GLY A 111 -20.98 -2.82 -4.65
C GLY A 111 -21.00 -4.05 -3.72
N GLY A 112 -21.40 -3.86 -2.47
CA GLY A 112 -21.49 -4.92 -1.46
C GLY A 112 -20.19 -5.19 -0.69
N LEU A 113 -20.32 -5.95 0.40
CA LEU A 113 -19.21 -6.30 1.29
C LEU A 113 -18.77 -7.75 1.06
N ASP A 114 -17.48 -8.02 1.23
CA ASP A 114 -16.91 -9.36 1.17
C ASP A 114 -16.61 -9.88 2.57
N LEU A 115 -17.48 -10.73 3.07
CA LEU A 115 -17.40 -11.27 4.42
C LEU A 115 -16.66 -12.61 4.49
N GLU A 116 -16.21 -13.16 3.35
CA GLU A 116 -15.63 -14.51 3.31
C GLU A 116 -14.48 -14.68 4.30
N PHE A 117 -13.67 -13.63 4.48
CA PHE A 117 -12.59 -13.64 5.45
C PHE A 117 -13.08 -13.65 6.90
N LEU A 118 -14.02 -12.76 7.25
CA LEU A 118 -14.57 -12.66 8.61
C LEU A 118 -15.40 -13.89 8.98
N ASP A 119 -16.10 -14.49 8.02
CA ASP A 119 -16.93 -15.69 8.21
C ASP A 119 -16.11 -16.93 8.61
N GLN A 120 -14.78 -16.87 8.51
CA GLN A 120 -13.91 -17.92 9.03
C GLN A 120 -13.69 -17.88 10.54
N TYR A 121 -14.17 -16.84 11.23
CA TYR A 121 -13.99 -16.60 12.66
C TYR A 121 -15.34 -16.66 13.37
N ASP A 122 -15.37 -17.13 14.61
CA ASP A 122 -16.62 -17.25 15.40
C ASP A 122 -16.83 -16.10 16.39
N CYS A 123 -15.77 -15.31 16.63
CA CYS A 123 -15.77 -14.15 17.51
C CYS A 123 -14.94 -13.00 16.93
N VAL A 124 -15.53 -11.81 16.80
CA VAL A 124 -14.81 -10.59 16.43
C VAL A 124 -14.52 -9.75 17.66
N ILE A 125 -13.26 -9.36 17.84
CA ILE A 125 -12.81 -8.53 18.95
C ILE A 125 -12.29 -7.22 18.38
N LEU A 126 -13.02 -6.13 18.65
CA LEU A 126 -12.66 -4.78 18.23
C LEU A 126 -11.99 -4.04 19.39
N TYR A 127 -10.76 -3.57 19.17
CA TYR A 127 -10.01 -2.80 20.16
C TYR A 127 -10.08 -1.31 19.89
N GLU A 128 -10.36 -0.58 20.95
CA GLU A 128 -10.60 0.86 21.01
C GLU A 128 -11.71 1.34 20.07
N VAL A 129 -12.23 2.53 20.33
CA VAL A 129 -13.12 3.20 19.38
C VAL A 129 -12.27 3.97 18.38
N ASN A 130 -12.48 3.73 17.10
CA ASN A 130 -11.91 4.47 15.97
C ASN A 130 -12.84 4.36 14.75
N GLU A 131 -12.54 5.14 13.70
CA GLU A 131 -13.28 5.16 12.43
C GLU A 131 -13.57 3.75 11.91
N TYR A 132 -12.56 2.89 11.78
CA TYR A 132 -12.70 1.56 11.18
C TYR A 132 -13.40 0.56 12.09
N SER A 133 -13.20 0.64 13.39
CA SER A 133 -13.92 -0.20 14.36
C SER A 133 -15.42 0.05 14.32
N VAL A 134 -15.82 1.32 14.18
CA VAL A 134 -17.22 1.73 14.14
C VAL A 134 -17.83 1.35 12.78
N GLU A 135 -17.11 1.58 11.67
CA GLU A 135 -17.55 1.13 10.35
C GLU A 135 -17.75 -0.39 10.26
N LEU A 136 -16.81 -1.18 10.78
CA LEU A 136 -16.97 -2.64 10.85
C LEU A 136 -18.19 -3.03 11.66
N PHE A 137 -18.36 -2.43 12.84
CA PHE A 137 -19.51 -2.69 13.71
C PHE A 137 -20.84 -2.36 13.02
N GLN A 138 -20.92 -1.25 12.29
CA GLN A 138 -22.17 -0.79 11.69
C GLN A 138 -22.51 -1.47 10.36
N LYS A 139 -21.51 -1.77 9.53
CA LYS A 139 -21.73 -2.21 8.15
C LYS A 139 -21.45 -3.69 7.95
N ALA A 140 -20.39 -4.21 8.56
CA ALA A 140 -19.95 -5.59 8.33
C ALA A 140 -20.56 -6.58 9.33
N LEU A 141 -20.48 -6.29 10.63
CA LEU A 141 -20.91 -7.22 11.69
C LEU A 141 -22.40 -7.58 11.70
N PRO A 142 -23.35 -6.74 11.23
CA PRO A 142 -24.75 -7.16 11.07
C PRO A 142 -24.95 -8.21 9.97
N LEU A 143 -24.03 -8.28 9.00
CA LEU A 143 -24.10 -9.23 7.88
C LEU A 143 -23.22 -10.47 8.10
N TRP A 144 -22.21 -10.35 8.97
CA TRP A 144 -21.30 -11.43 9.34
C TRP A 144 -22.03 -12.63 9.93
N SER A 145 -21.63 -13.84 9.56
CA SER A 145 -22.31 -15.08 9.97
C SER A 145 -22.04 -15.51 11.42
N GLY A 146 -20.98 -15.00 12.05
CA GLY A 146 -20.65 -15.30 13.44
C GLY A 146 -21.59 -14.65 14.45
N ARG A 147 -21.33 -14.89 15.74
CA ARG A 147 -22.28 -14.56 16.81
C ARG A 147 -21.72 -13.67 17.91
N ASN A 148 -20.43 -13.79 18.22
CA ASN A 148 -19.87 -13.16 19.40
C ASN A 148 -19.06 -11.92 18.99
N ILE A 149 -19.40 -10.78 19.57
CA ILE A 149 -18.69 -9.50 19.38
C ILE A 149 -18.18 -9.08 20.74
N VAL A 150 -16.88 -8.83 20.83
CA VAL A 150 -16.24 -8.30 22.03
C VAL A 150 -15.67 -6.93 21.69
N LEU A 151 -16.05 -5.93 22.47
CA LEU A 151 -15.62 -4.55 22.34
C LEU A 151 -14.69 -4.21 23.51
N ILE A 152 -13.45 -3.83 23.22
CA ILE A 152 -12.44 -3.51 24.23
C ILE A 152 -12.14 -2.02 24.17
N GLY A 153 -12.27 -1.32 25.28
CA GLY A 153 -11.99 0.11 25.40
C GLY A 153 -13.17 0.88 26.01
N SER A 154 -12.90 1.67 27.05
CA SER A 154 -13.93 2.42 27.81
C SER A 154 -14.85 3.32 26.95
N LEU A 155 -14.34 3.83 25.82
CA LEU A 155 -15.12 4.69 24.91
C LEU A 155 -16.28 3.94 24.24
N TRP A 156 -16.27 2.61 24.17
CA TRP A 156 -17.40 1.84 23.66
C TRP A 156 -18.67 2.07 24.49
N HIS A 157 -18.56 2.31 25.79
CA HIS A 157 -19.71 2.65 26.64
C HIS A 157 -20.38 3.97 26.24
N ILE A 158 -19.63 4.90 25.64
CA ILE A 158 -20.13 6.20 25.17
C ILE A 158 -20.73 6.08 23.77
N PHE A 159 -20.06 5.38 22.85
CA PHE A 159 -20.45 5.31 21.44
C PHE A 159 -21.55 4.28 21.18
N LEU A 160 -21.50 3.11 21.81
CA LEU A 160 -22.42 2.00 21.53
C LEU A 160 -23.92 2.37 21.63
N PRO A 161 -24.38 3.21 22.59
CA PRO A 161 -25.78 3.65 22.63
C PRO A 161 -26.27 4.44 21.40
N TYR A 162 -25.36 5.02 20.63
CA TYR A 162 -25.65 5.80 19.43
C TYR A 162 -25.56 4.96 18.15
N LEU A 163 -24.95 3.77 18.21
CA LEU A 163 -24.81 2.89 17.06
C LEU A 163 -26.07 2.03 16.84
N PRO A 164 -26.33 1.58 15.60
CA PRO A 164 -27.40 0.63 15.31
C PRO A 164 -27.27 -0.64 16.15
N LYS A 165 -28.39 -1.13 16.68
CA LYS A 165 -28.43 -2.39 17.41
C LYS A 165 -28.26 -3.58 16.47
N ILE A 166 -27.50 -4.57 16.91
CA ILE A 166 -27.33 -5.85 16.20
C ILE A 166 -28.01 -6.95 17.03
N GLU A 167 -29.26 -7.27 16.70
CA GLU A 167 -30.13 -8.07 17.57
C GLU A 167 -29.75 -9.55 17.64
N ASP A 168 -29.10 -10.10 16.60
CA ASP A 168 -28.74 -11.51 16.49
C ASP A 168 -27.34 -11.84 17.03
N LYS A 169 -26.62 -10.84 17.58
CA LYS A 169 -25.25 -10.98 18.09
C LYS A 169 -25.18 -10.85 19.61
N GLN A 170 -24.26 -11.59 20.22
CA GLN A 170 -23.90 -11.43 21.62
C GLN A 170 -22.77 -10.41 21.72
N ILE A 171 -23.06 -9.25 22.31
CA ILE A 171 -22.11 -8.15 22.44
C ILE A 171 -21.64 -8.06 23.90
N GLN A 172 -20.33 -8.15 24.11
CA GLN A 172 -19.69 -7.97 25.42
C GLN A 172 -18.76 -6.76 25.34
N VAL A 173 -18.76 -5.91 26.38
CA VAL A 173 -17.95 -4.69 26.42
C VAL A 173 -17.07 -4.72 27.66
N TYR A 174 -15.78 -4.47 27.48
CA TYR A 174 -14.79 -4.40 28.57
C TYR A 174 -13.94 -3.13 28.43
N ASP A 175 -13.59 -2.50 29.55
CA ASP A 175 -12.76 -1.29 29.52
C ASP A 175 -11.35 -1.55 28.99
N THR A 176 -10.76 -2.70 29.37
CA THR A 176 -9.40 -3.10 28.98
C THR A 176 -9.30 -4.61 28.84
N MET A 177 -8.35 -5.09 28.03
CA MET A 177 -8.07 -6.53 27.90
C MET A 177 -7.18 -7.00 29.07
N GLN A 178 -7.72 -7.87 29.91
CA GLN A 178 -7.01 -8.53 31.03
C GLN A 178 -6.87 -10.02 30.74
N ASP A 179 -5.93 -10.69 31.43
CA ASP A 179 -5.69 -12.12 31.22
C ASP A 179 -6.94 -12.95 31.48
N GLU A 180 -7.71 -12.69 32.54
CA GLU A 180 -8.94 -13.45 32.80
C GLU A 180 -9.99 -13.29 31.69
N ILE A 181 -10.09 -12.08 31.11
CA ILE A 181 -11.01 -11.79 30.00
C ILE A 181 -10.56 -12.56 28.75
N LEU A 182 -9.26 -12.52 28.43
CA LEU A 182 -8.69 -13.27 27.32
C LEU A 182 -8.96 -14.77 27.47
N TRP A 183 -8.72 -15.34 28.67
CA TRP A 183 -9.01 -16.72 28.97
C TRP A 183 -10.50 -17.06 28.77
N GLN A 184 -11.42 -16.21 29.24
CA GLN A 184 -12.85 -16.41 29.04
C GLN A 184 -13.22 -16.43 27.55
N ILE A 185 -12.70 -15.49 26.78
CA ILE A 185 -12.93 -15.41 25.33
C ILE A 185 -12.43 -16.67 24.64
N MET A 186 -11.20 -17.11 24.95
CA MET A 186 -10.60 -18.32 24.36
C MET A 186 -11.31 -19.61 24.76
N MET A 187 -11.98 -19.66 25.92
CA MET A 187 -12.79 -20.80 26.34
C MET A 187 -14.16 -20.84 25.64
N GLN A 188 -14.73 -19.68 25.32
CA GLN A 188 -16.05 -19.55 24.70
C GLN A 188 -16.02 -19.63 23.17
N ASN A 189 -14.86 -19.34 22.57
CA ASN A 189 -14.71 -19.17 21.13
C ASN A 189 -13.54 -20.01 20.61
N LYS A 190 -13.74 -20.70 19.49
CA LYS A 190 -12.73 -21.58 18.89
C LYS A 190 -11.72 -20.81 18.04
N LYS A 191 -12.14 -19.72 17.41
CA LYS A 191 -11.31 -18.97 16.47
C LYS A 191 -11.65 -17.47 16.55
N PRO A 192 -11.21 -16.80 17.62
CA PRO A 192 -11.35 -15.36 17.75
C PRO A 192 -10.46 -14.62 16.74
N ILE A 193 -10.94 -13.47 16.26
CA ILE A 193 -10.13 -12.48 15.52
C ILE A 193 -9.95 -11.22 16.37
N HIS A 194 -8.70 -10.84 16.59
CA HIS A 194 -8.31 -9.63 17.29
C HIS A 194 -7.97 -8.54 16.27
N ILE A 195 -8.77 -7.48 16.21
CA ILE A 195 -8.57 -6.36 15.28
C ILE A 195 -8.11 -5.13 16.06
N ARG A 196 -6.87 -4.70 15.84
CA ARG A 196 -6.21 -3.65 16.64
C ARG A 196 -5.72 -2.49 15.79
N ASP A 197 -5.51 -1.36 16.46
CA ASP A 197 -4.85 -0.20 15.86
C ASP A 197 -3.32 -0.39 15.85
N PHE A 198 -2.79 -0.72 14.68
CA PHE A 198 -1.37 -0.62 14.36
C PHE A 198 -1.21 -0.58 12.84
N LEU A 199 -0.15 0.08 12.36
CA LEU A 199 0.14 0.08 10.92
C LEU A 199 0.64 -1.30 10.47
N PRO A 200 0.12 -1.85 9.34
CA PRO A 200 0.66 -3.06 8.75
C PRO A 200 2.12 -2.85 8.35
N ARG A 201 2.89 -3.95 8.35
CA ARG A 201 4.34 -3.95 8.11
C ARG A 201 4.69 -4.99 7.05
N ASN A 202 5.85 -4.84 6.43
CA ASN A 202 6.46 -5.92 5.64
C ASN A 202 7.05 -6.96 6.61
N GLU A 203 6.17 -7.82 7.11
CA GLU A 203 6.45 -8.88 8.07
C GLU A 203 5.90 -10.22 7.57
N GLY A 204 6.23 -11.30 8.27
CA GLY A 204 5.67 -12.62 8.01
C GLY A 204 4.33 -12.84 8.72
N ASN A 205 3.69 -13.99 8.43
CA ASN A 205 2.34 -14.29 8.91
C ASN A 205 2.28 -14.92 10.32
N SER A 206 3.24 -14.64 11.21
CA SER A 206 3.27 -15.24 12.55
C SER A 206 2.03 -14.85 13.36
N ARG A 207 1.72 -13.56 13.46
CA ARG A 207 0.56 -13.04 14.20
C ARG A 207 -0.80 -13.47 13.64
N VAL A 208 -0.85 -13.81 12.34
CA VAL A 208 -2.07 -14.28 11.67
C VAL A 208 -2.51 -15.62 12.28
N LYS A 209 -1.56 -16.46 12.72
CA LYS A 209 -1.85 -17.73 13.41
C LYS A 209 -2.56 -17.52 14.74
N ASP A 210 -2.31 -16.39 15.40
CA ASP A 210 -2.94 -16.00 16.65
C ASP A 210 -4.21 -15.16 16.44
N GLY A 211 -4.67 -15.02 15.18
CA GLY A 211 -5.86 -14.25 14.84
C GLY A 211 -5.69 -12.73 15.00
N LEU A 212 -4.46 -12.20 15.02
CA LEU A 212 -4.21 -10.77 15.22
C LEU A 212 -4.03 -10.02 13.87
N PHE A 213 -4.90 -9.05 13.63
CA PHE A 213 -4.95 -8.21 12.44
C PHE A 213 -5.03 -6.73 12.77
N CYS A 214 -4.55 -5.89 11.86
CA CYS A 214 -4.83 -4.45 11.96
C CYS A 214 -6.14 -4.08 11.26
N TYR A 215 -6.68 -2.92 11.59
CA TYR A 215 -7.88 -2.42 10.94
C TYR A 215 -7.69 -2.26 9.42
N ASP A 216 -6.57 -1.72 8.93
CA ASP A 216 -6.30 -1.58 7.49
C ASP A 216 -6.52 -2.87 6.70
N GLU A 217 -6.03 -4.00 7.24
CA GLU A 217 -6.15 -5.33 6.61
C GLU A 217 -7.61 -5.77 6.52
N ILE A 218 -8.34 -5.68 7.63
CA ILE A 218 -9.73 -6.12 7.69
C ILE A 218 -10.65 -5.21 6.89
N MET A 219 -10.41 -3.90 6.94
CA MET A 219 -11.14 -2.94 6.12
C MET A 219 -10.92 -3.21 4.63
N THR A 220 -9.67 -3.45 4.21
CA THR A 220 -9.37 -3.77 2.82
C THR A 220 -10.06 -5.05 2.37
N LEU A 221 -10.01 -6.12 3.17
CA LEU A 221 -10.67 -7.40 2.85
C LEU A 221 -12.19 -7.28 2.79
N THR A 222 -12.78 -6.56 3.75
CA THR A 222 -14.24 -6.49 3.93
C THR A 222 -14.90 -5.56 2.92
N PHE A 223 -14.28 -4.43 2.63
CA PHE A 223 -14.85 -3.37 1.78
C PHE A 223 -14.22 -3.33 0.38
N MET A 224 -13.50 -4.38 -0.03
CA MET A 224 -12.79 -4.42 -1.30
C MET A 224 -13.68 -4.10 -2.51
N PHE A 225 -14.91 -4.61 -2.49
CA PHE A 225 -15.87 -4.48 -3.58
C PHE A 225 -16.95 -3.43 -3.32
N ALA A 226 -16.82 -2.63 -2.26
CA ALA A 226 -17.91 -1.79 -1.77
C ALA A 226 -18.20 -0.58 -2.67
N CYS A 227 -17.18 -0.04 -3.33
CA CYS A 227 -17.26 1.19 -4.12
C CYS A 227 -17.70 0.90 -5.56
N GLN A 228 -18.99 1.07 -5.85
CA GLN A 228 -19.50 1.05 -7.23
C GLN A 228 -19.36 2.44 -7.86
N ILE A 229 -18.79 2.49 -9.05
CA ILE A 229 -18.73 3.73 -9.84
C ILE A 229 -19.64 3.63 -11.06
N THR A 230 -20.14 4.77 -11.51
CA THR A 230 -20.98 4.85 -12.72
C THR A 230 -20.10 4.94 -13.95
N GLY A 231 -20.24 3.98 -14.87
CA GLY A 231 -19.65 4.03 -16.21
C GLY A 231 -20.67 4.43 -17.27
N GLY A 232 -20.70 3.66 -18.36
CA GLY A 232 -21.68 3.78 -19.43
C GLY A 232 -22.66 2.59 -19.47
N GLU A 233 -23.16 2.26 -20.65
CA GLU A 233 -24.14 1.17 -20.83
C GLU A 233 -23.58 -0.06 -21.54
N LYS A 234 -22.27 -0.10 -21.84
CA LYS A 234 -21.62 -1.26 -22.46
C LYS A 234 -21.52 -2.43 -21.49
N ASN A 235 -21.35 -3.63 -22.06
CA ASN A 235 -21.09 -4.87 -21.32
C ASN A 235 -22.00 -5.07 -20.09
N PRO A 236 -23.33 -4.97 -20.24
CA PRO A 236 -24.26 -4.98 -19.10
C PRO A 236 -24.29 -6.31 -18.34
N ASP A 237 -23.78 -7.38 -18.95
CA ASP A 237 -23.65 -8.73 -18.39
C ASP A 237 -22.27 -9.00 -17.74
N LYS A 238 -21.37 -8.01 -17.73
CA LYS A 238 -20.03 -8.12 -17.16
C LYS A 238 -19.91 -7.27 -15.90
N ASN A 239 -19.08 -7.72 -14.97
CA ASN A 239 -18.70 -6.98 -13.76
C ASN A 239 -17.20 -6.73 -13.81
N PHE A 240 -16.79 -5.47 -13.89
CA PHE A 240 -15.38 -5.10 -13.90
C PHE A 240 -14.91 -4.65 -12.52
N PHE A 241 -13.66 -4.97 -12.21
CA PHE A 241 -12.98 -4.52 -11.00
C PHE A 241 -11.75 -3.70 -11.37
N LEU A 242 -11.81 -2.39 -11.13
CA LEU A 242 -10.74 -1.45 -11.41
C LEU A 242 -9.79 -1.38 -10.22
N VAL A 243 -8.58 -1.88 -10.41
CA VAL A 243 -7.50 -1.79 -9.43
C VAL A 243 -6.84 -0.42 -9.53
N ASN A 244 -6.99 0.38 -8.49
CA ASN A 244 -6.25 1.61 -8.24
C ASN A 244 -5.47 1.48 -6.92
N GLY A 245 -4.52 2.38 -6.68
CA GLY A 245 -3.76 2.41 -5.43
C GLY A 245 -2.82 3.60 -5.35
N TYR A 246 -2.43 3.93 -4.13
CA TYR A 246 -1.50 5.01 -3.81
C TYR A 246 -0.15 4.41 -3.42
N PHE A 247 0.79 4.50 -4.35
CA PHE A 247 2.16 4.03 -4.23
C PHE A 247 3.08 5.22 -4.30
N LYS A 248 3.82 5.48 -3.23
CA LYS A 248 4.67 6.68 -3.14
C LYS A 248 6.10 6.39 -3.57
N ILE A 249 6.65 5.26 -3.12
CA ILE A 249 8.07 4.93 -3.25
C ILE A 249 8.33 3.63 -4.00
N GLU A 250 7.27 2.87 -4.28
CA GLU A 250 7.36 1.56 -4.90
C GLU A 250 7.89 1.65 -6.34
N GLY A 251 8.84 0.75 -6.66
CA GLY A 251 9.26 0.47 -8.03
C GLY A 251 8.16 -0.24 -8.83
N ILE A 252 8.29 -0.27 -10.17
CA ILE A 252 7.19 -0.68 -11.05
C ILE A 252 6.72 -2.12 -10.80
N PHE A 253 7.65 -3.06 -10.50
CA PHE A 253 7.28 -4.44 -10.15
C PHE A 253 6.82 -4.61 -8.70
N GLY A 254 7.12 -3.63 -7.83
CA GLY A 254 6.47 -3.52 -6.52
C GLY A 254 4.99 -3.15 -6.68
N ILE A 255 4.68 -2.18 -7.54
CA ILE A 255 3.30 -1.83 -7.91
C ILE A 255 2.62 -3.06 -8.52
N TRP A 256 3.24 -3.69 -9.54
CA TRP A 256 2.72 -4.88 -10.19
C TRP A 256 2.31 -5.96 -9.19
N GLN A 257 3.21 -6.40 -8.30
CA GLN A 257 2.89 -7.48 -7.36
C GLN A 257 1.73 -7.14 -6.42
N LYS A 258 1.67 -5.90 -5.94
CA LYS A 258 0.64 -5.45 -5.01
C LYS A 258 -0.73 -5.34 -5.68
N THR A 259 -0.78 -4.89 -6.93
CA THR A 259 -2.04 -4.76 -7.68
C THR A 259 -2.47 -6.09 -8.29
N PHE A 260 -1.53 -6.93 -8.72
CA PHE A 260 -1.81 -8.21 -9.37
C PHE A 260 -2.51 -9.21 -8.45
N VAL A 261 -2.16 -9.24 -7.16
CA VAL A 261 -2.85 -10.11 -6.19
C VAL A 261 -4.32 -9.71 -6.01
N LEU A 262 -4.62 -8.40 -5.97
CA LEU A 262 -5.98 -7.89 -5.90
C LEU A 262 -6.77 -8.30 -7.14
N ALA A 263 -6.17 -8.13 -8.32
CA ALA A 263 -6.79 -8.50 -9.58
C ALA A 263 -7.11 -10.01 -9.66
N ARG A 264 -6.20 -10.88 -9.20
CA ARG A 264 -6.44 -12.33 -9.13
C ARG A 264 -7.56 -12.68 -8.16
N TYR A 265 -7.58 -12.05 -7.00
CA TYR A 265 -8.66 -12.25 -6.03
C TYR A 265 -10.01 -11.79 -6.60
N ALA A 266 -10.07 -10.63 -7.24
CA ALA A 266 -11.28 -10.15 -7.93
C ALA A 266 -11.73 -11.12 -9.03
N LYS A 267 -10.80 -11.68 -9.82
CA LYS A 267 -11.10 -12.71 -10.82
C LYS A 267 -11.69 -13.96 -10.18
N LYS A 268 -11.15 -14.42 -9.06
CA LYS A 268 -11.71 -15.55 -8.28
C LYS A 268 -13.14 -15.29 -7.83
N LYS A 269 -13.47 -14.04 -7.52
CA LYS A 269 -14.82 -13.57 -7.14
C LYS A 269 -15.76 -13.34 -8.32
N GLY A 270 -15.32 -13.62 -9.55
CA GLY A 270 -16.14 -13.53 -10.76
C GLY A 270 -16.13 -12.15 -11.44
N TYR A 271 -15.21 -11.27 -11.07
CA TYR A 271 -15.00 -9.98 -11.74
C TYR A 271 -13.98 -10.11 -12.88
N ILE A 272 -14.07 -9.20 -13.84
CA ILE A 272 -13.04 -8.97 -14.85
C ILE A 272 -12.12 -7.86 -14.33
N PRO A 273 -10.89 -8.17 -13.88
CA PRO A 273 -10.00 -7.16 -13.35
C PRO A 273 -9.41 -6.27 -14.45
N ALA A 274 -9.19 -5.00 -14.12
CA ALA A 274 -8.44 -4.05 -14.92
C ALA A 274 -7.67 -3.10 -13.99
N PHE A 275 -6.73 -2.34 -14.53
CA PHE A 275 -5.82 -1.52 -13.74
C PHE A 275 -5.85 -0.06 -14.16
N THR A 276 -5.94 0.85 -13.19
CA THR A 276 -5.94 2.30 -13.37
C THR A 276 -5.17 2.95 -12.23
N ILE A 277 -3.85 3.07 -12.33
CA ILE A 277 -3.00 3.53 -11.22
C ILE A 277 -2.79 5.04 -11.34
N VAL A 278 -3.86 5.78 -11.09
CA VAL A 278 -3.94 7.25 -11.25
C VAL A 278 -3.72 8.01 -9.94
N SER A 279 -3.99 7.38 -8.79
CA SER A 279 -3.85 8.03 -7.48
C SER A 279 -2.40 8.22 -7.06
N SER A 280 -1.46 7.55 -7.71
CA SER A 280 -0.03 7.53 -7.36
C SER A 280 0.77 8.72 -7.89
N THR A 281 0.23 9.94 -7.80
CA THR A 281 0.83 11.16 -8.37
C THR A 281 2.22 11.48 -7.81
N ALA A 282 2.51 11.05 -6.58
CA ALA A 282 3.81 11.23 -5.95
C ALA A 282 4.89 10.25 -6.47
N ASN A 283 4.50 9.14 -7.10
CA ASN A 283 5.41 8.09 -7.55
C ASN A 283 6.36 8.57 -8.66
N MET A 284 7.57 8.04 -8.73
CA MET A 284 8.55 8.40 -9.76
C MET A 284 8.12 8.07 -11.20
N TYR A 285 7.17 7.15 -11.40
CA TYR A 285 6.64 6.83 -12.73
C TYR A 285 5.44 7.70 -13.15
N SER A 286 4.93 8.53 -12.24
CA SER A 286 3.89 9.51 -12.54
C SER A 286 4.51 10.84 -12.98
N ASP A 287 3.92 11.46 -13.99
CA ASP A 287 4.26 12.80 -14.49
C ASP A 287 3.39 13.89 -13.84
N GLY A 288 2.41 13.53 -12.99
CA GLY A 288 1.54 14.48 -12.31
C GLY A 288 0.11 13.97 -12.06
N GLU A 289 -0.81 14.90 -11.84
CA GLU A 289 -2.22 14.61 -11.60
C GLU A 289 -2.92 14.01 -12.82
N GLY A 290 -3.75 12.98 -12.60
CA GLY A 290 -4.54 12.31 -13.64
C GLY A 290 -3.75 11.32 -14.52
N ASP A 291 -2.46 11.16 -14.24
CA ASP A 291 -1.57 10.32 -15.03
C ASP A 291 -1.61 8.86 -14.59
N ASP A 292 -1.91 7.95 -15.52
CA ASP A 292 -2.08 6.51 -15.25
C ASP A 292 -0.77 5.74 -15.42
N ILE A 293 -0.17 5.35 -14.30
CA ILE A 293 1.08 4.58 -14.28
C ILE A 293 0.93 3.24 -15.00
N TRP A 294 -0.22 2.57 -14.94
CA TRP A 294 -0.35 1.24 -15.54
C TRP A 294 -0.32 1.30 -17.06
N ASN A 295 -1.22 2.10 -17.64
CA ASN A 295 -1.39 2.20 -19.09
C ASN A 295 -0.17 2.77 -19.82
N LYS A 296 0.72 3.49 -19.10
CA LYS A 296 2.04 3.88 -19.63
C LYS A 296 2.90 2.71 -20.08
N PHE A 297 2.80 1.56 -19.41
CA PHE A 297 3.74 0.46 -19.60
C PHE A 297 3.09 -0.86 -20.01
N PHE A 298 1.89 -1.14 -19.49
CA PHE A 298 1.28 -2.45 -19.54
C PHE A 298 -0.01 -2.44 -20.34
N LEU A 299 -0.34 -3.59 -20.94
CA LEU A 299 -1.65 -3.88 -21.51
C LEU A 299 -2.63 -4.31 -20.41
N GLN A 300 -3.92 -4.05 -20.61
CA GLN A 300 -4.98 -4.58 -19.75
C GLN A 300 -5.12 -6.10 -19.97
N PRO A 301 -5.39 -6.88 -18.92
CA PRO A 301 -5.68 -8.31 -19.05
C PRO A 301 -7.10 -8.55 -19.60
N GLU A 302 -7.43 -9.82 -19.84
CA GLU A 302 -8.79 -10.31 -20.12
C GLU A 302 -9.43 -9.79 -21.42
N GLY A 303 -8.68 -9.04 -22.25
CA GLY A 303 -9.05 -8.69 -23.62
C GLY A 303 -9.94 -7.47 -23.78
N TYR A 304 -10.01 -6.59 -22.78
CA TYR A 304 -10.77 -5.33 -22.84
C TYR A 304 -9.82 -4.12 -22.75
N THR A 305 -10.14 -3.04 -23.47
CA THR A 305 -9.40 -1.78 -23.30
C THR A 305 -9.96 -0.99 -22.12
N ILE A 306 -9.15 -0.07 -21.57
CA ILE A 306 -9.63 0.73 -20.44
C ILE A 306 -10.80 1.63 -20.84
N GLU A 307 -10.82 2.16 -22.06
CA GLU A 307 -11.91 2.99 -22.57
C GLU A 307 -13.23 2.20 -22.64
N GLU A 308 -13.16 0.95 -23.11
CA GLU A 308 -14.34 0.07 -23.14
C GLU A 308 -14.86 -0.24 -21.73
N ILE A 309 -13.94 -0.49 -20.79
CA ILE A 309 -14.28 -0.76 -19.40
C ILE A 309 -14.93 0.48 -18.78
N MET A 310 -14.37 1.68 -18.93
CA MET A 310 -14.94 2.90 -18.36
C MET A 310 -16.33 3.25 -18.93
N GLU A 311 -16.66 2.78 -20.13
CA GLU A 311 -18.01 2.89 -20.73
C GLU A 311 -18.95 1.72 -20.36
N SER A 312 -18.52 0.79 -19.51
CA SER A 312 -19.32 -0.37 -19.11
C SER A 312 -20.20 -0.09 -17.89
N ARG A 313 -21.29 -0.86 -17.75
CA ARG A 313 -22.34 -0.61 -16.75
C ARG A 313 -21.91 -0.91 -15.31
N ASN A 314 -21.30 -2.06 -15.07
CA ASN A 314 -21.04 -2.55 -13.72
C ASN A 314 -19.55 -2.43 -13.41
N LEU A 315 -19.18 -1.35 -12.71
CA LEU A 315 -17.79 -1.03 -12.35
C LEU A 315 -17.63 -0.95 -10.84
N ILE A 316 -16.65 -1.67 -10.32
CA ILE A 316 -16.24 -1.61 -8.93
C ILE A 316 -14.82 -1.07 -8.88
N LEU A 317 -14.58 -0.04 -8.06
CA LEU A 317 -13.26 0.52 -7.83
C LEU A 317 -12.66 -0.10 -6.56
N SER A 318 -11.43 -0.59 -6.66
CA SER A 318 -10.71 -1.06 -5.47
C SER A 318 -10.53 0.09 -4.48
N PRO A 319 -10.56 -0.19 -3.16
CA PRO A 319 -10.18 0.82 -2.20
C PRO A 319 -8.74 1.26 -2.45
N ASN A 320 -8.45 2.53 -2.12
CA ASN A 320 -7.07 2.98 -2.12
C ASN A 320 -6.37 2.34 -0.92
N ALA A 321 -5.61 1.27 -1.17
CA ALA A 321 -4.95 0.48 -0.14
C ALA A 321 -3.50 0.16 -0.52
N ASN A 322 -2.55 0.27 0.42
CA ASN A 322 -1.21 -0.28 0.22
C ASN A 322 -1.15 -1.74 0.67
N ILE A 323 -1.08 -2.67 -0.28
CA ILE A 323 -1.06 -4.11 -0.01
C ILE A 323 0.34 -4.55 0.41
N LEU A 324 0.54 -4.81 1.71
CA LEU A 324 1.79 -5.34 2.26
C LEU A 324 1.75 -6.87 2.36
N ASN A 325 2.88 -7.48 2.76
CA ASN A 325 3.10 -8.93 2.71
C ASN A 325 1.95 -9.77 3.31
N VAL A 326 1.50 -9.45 4.54
CA VAL A 326 0.44 -10.23 5.20
C VAL A 326 -0.84 -10.24 4.40
N LEU A 327 -1.33 -9.06 4.00
CA LEU A 327 -2.54 -8.94 3.19
C LEU A 327 -2.37 -9.58 1.81
N ARG A 328 -1.21 -9.43 1.18
CA ARG A 328 -0.88 -10.09 -0.10
C ARG A 328 -0.97 -11.61 0.05
N ASP A 329 -0.37 -12.18 1.07
CA ASP A 329 -0.35 -13.63 1.27
C ASP A 329 -1.76 -14.19 1.55
N ILE A 330 -2.60 -13.44 2.27
CA ILE A 330 -4.02 -13.77 2.44
C ILE A 330 -4.74 -13.76 1.08
N LEU A 331 -4.66 -12.66 0.34
CA LEU A 331 -5.34 -12.54 -0.96
C LEU A 331 -4.85 -13.58 -1.97
N ASP A 332 -3.55 -13.87 -1.99
CA ASP A 332 -2.95 -14.87 -2.88
C ASP A 332 -3.45 -16.28 -2.56
N SER A 333 -3.54 -16.62 -1.27
CA SER A 333 -4.10 -17.88 -0.78
C SER A 333 -5.55 -18.07 -1.23
N TYR A 334 -6.39 -17.04 -1.12
CA TYR A 334 -7.80 -17.11 -1.55
C TYR A 334 -7.95 -17.12 -3.06
N ALA A 335 -7.15 -16.32 -3.77
CA ALA A 335 -7.16 -16.31 -5.22
C ALA A 335 -6.82 -17.70 -5.78
N GLY A 336 -5.88 -18.40 -5.13
CA GLY A 336 -5.42 -19.73 -5.53
C GLY A 336 -4.49 -19.68 -6.74
N ALA A 337 -3.46 -20.52 -6.74
CA ALA A 337 -2.42 -20.55 -7.77
C ALA A 337 -2.95 -20.79 -9.20
N GLU A 338 -4.14 -21.40 -9.32
CA GLU A 338 -4.82 -21.66 -10.58
C GLU A 338 -5.43 -20.40 -11.22
N THR A 339 -5.74 -19.37 -10.43
CA THR A 339 -6.39 -18.15 -10.93
C THR A 339 -5.35 -17.24 -11.57
N GLN A 340 -5.13 -17.39 -12.86
CA GLN A 340 -4.21 -16.55 -13.63
C GLN A 340 -4.97 -15.52 -14.46
N LEU A 341 -4.34 -14.36 -14.68
CA LEU A 341 -4.84 -13.35 -15.60
C LEU A 341 -4.32 -13.63 -17.01
N GLU A 342 -5.13 -13.36 -18.03
CA GLU A 342 -4.79 -13.66 -19.42
C GLU A 342 -4.38 -12.41 -20.19
N TRP A 343 -3.23 -12.48 -20.87
CA TRP A 343 -2.76 -11.45 -21.81
C TRP A 343 -2.52 -12.09 -23.18
N ARG A 344 -3.44 -11.85 -24.13
CA ARG A 344 -3.35 -12.43 -25.49
C ARG A 344 -2.17 -11.89 -26.29
N ASP A 345 -1.90 -10.59 -26.15
CA ASP A 345 -0.91 -9.86 -26.93
C ASP A 345 0.39 -9.56 -26.16
N GLY A 346 0.60 -10.27 -25.04
CA GLY A 346 1.69 -10.00 -24.10
C GLY A 346 1.33 -8.94 -23.06
N ILE A 347 2.26 -8.70 -22.14
CA ILE A 347 2.03 -7.86 -20.95
C ILE A 347 2.41 -6.40 -21.20
N PHE A 348 3.50 -6.15 -21.92
CA PHE A 348 3.98 -4.79 -22.19
C PHE A 348 3.28 -4.20 -23.40
N ASN A 349 2.98 -2.91 -23.33
CA ASN A 349 2.38 -2.20 -24.45
C ASN A 349 3.39 -1.98 -25.61
N GLN A 350 2.88 -1.49 -26.73
CA GLN A 350 3.68 -1.31 -27.95
C GLN A 350 4.85 -0.33 -27.76
N ALA A 351 4.69 0.72 -26.95
CA ALA A 351 5.73 1.72 -26.71
C ALA A 351 6.91 1.11 -25.94
N VAL A 352 6.64 0.36 -24.87
CA VAL A 352 7.67 -0.37 -24.12
C VAL A 352 8.34 -1.42 -25.01
N MET A 353 7.59 -2.20 -25.79
CA MET A 353 8.18 -3.21 -26.68
C MET A 353 9.01 -2.60 -27.81
N ALA A 354 8.64 -1.43 -28.33
CA ALA A 354 9.47 -0.69 -29.28
C ALA A 354 10.80 -0.25 -28.65
N TYR A 355 10.75 0.29 -27.43
CA TYR A 355 11.94 0.68 -26.68
C TYR A 355 12.84 -0.53 -26.35
N CYS A 356 12.26 -1.65 -25.91
CA CYS A 356 13.01 -2.90 -25.65
C CYS A 356 13.73 -3.43 -26.88
N ARG A 357 13.08 -3.41 -28.06
CA ARG A 357 13.72 -3.80 -29.33
C ARG A 357 14.91 -2.90 -29.67
N GLN A 358 14.75 -1.58 -29.54
CA GLN A 358 15.83 -0.64 -29.77
C GLN A 358 17.01 -0.88 -28.82
N GLN A 359 16.75 -1.14 -27.55
CA GLN A 359 17.79 -1.42 -26.55
C GLN A 359 18.50 -2.74 -26.84
N ARG A 360 17.76 -3.78 -27.23
CA ARG A 360 18.33 -5.08 -27.61
C ARG A 360 19.28 -4.96 -28.80
N GLU A 361 18.88 -4.25 -29.86
CA GLU A 361 19.72 -4.04 -31.06
C GLU A 361 21.05 -3.35 -30.72
N LYS A 362 21.05 -2.45 -29.73
CA LYS A 362 22.24 -1.73 -29.30
C LYS A 362 23.12 -2.52 -28.33
N PHE A 363 22.50 -3.24 -27.40
CA PHE A 363 23.17 -3.71 -26.17
C PHE A 363 23.13 -5.22 -25.94
N LEU A 364 22.49 -6.00 -26.82
CA LEU A 364 22.44 -7.46 -26.66
C LEU A 364 22.46 -8.19 -28.01
N ALA A 365 23.63 -8.21 -28.64
CA ALA A 365 23.84 -8.79 -29.97
C ALA A 365 23.76 -10.32 -29.99
N ASP A 366 24.30 -11.00 -28.97
CA ASP A 366 24.34 -12.46 -28.89
C ASP A 366 23.81 -12.98 -27.54
N PRO A 367 22.48 -12.99 -27.33
CA PRO A 367 21.89 -13.41 -26.06
C PRO A 367 22.26 -14.84 -25.65
N ALA A 368 22.49 -15.73 -26.63
CA ALA A 368 22.75 -17.15 -26.43
C ALA A 368 24.16 -17.44 -25.90
N HIS A 369 25.08 -16.48 -25.91
CA HIS A 369 26.40 -16.60 -25.29
C HIS A 369 26.65 -15.44 -24.30
N THR A 370 25.58 -14.94 -23.68
CA THR A 370 25.63 -13.82 -22.74
C THR A 370 25.22 -14.26 -21.34
N LEU A 371 26.05 -13.97 -20.35
CA LEU A 371 25.72 -14.09 -18.94
C LEU A 371 24.99 -12.82 -18.47
N GLY A 372 23.74 -12.96 -18.06
CA GLY A 372 22.98 -11.91 -17.41
C GLY A 372 23.42 -11.73 -15.96
N VAL A 373 23.72 -10.50 -15.56
CA VAL A 373 24.13 -10.14 -14.19
C VAL A 373 23.26 -9.01 -13.67
N LEU A 374 22.50 -9.27 -12.60
CA LEU A 374 21.71 -8.26 -11.90
C LEU A 374 22.33 -7.92 -10.56
N ILE A 375 22.76 -6.67 -10.39
CA ILE A 375 23.31 -6.16 -9.13
C ILE A 375 22.47 -4.98 -8.67
N ARG A 376 21.69 -5.18 -7.60
CA ARG A 376 21.03 -4.07 -6.89
C ARG A 376 22.05 -3.30 -6.06
N GLY A 377 22.07 -1.99 -6.21
CA GLY A 377 22.95 -1.06 -5.50
C GLY A 377 22.14 0.03 -4.81
N THR A 378 22.67 1.24 -4.72
CA THR A 378 21.96 2.42 -4.16
C THR A 378 21.26 2.14 -2.83
N ASP A 379 19.94 2.29 -2.76
CA ASP A 379 19.13 2.15 -1.55
C ASP A 379 19.04 0.71 -1.03
N TYR A 380 19.24 -0.31 -1.88
CA TYR A 380 19.27 -1.71 -1.44
C TYR A 380 20.53 -2.05 -0.63
N VAL A 381 21.67 -1.43 -0.93
CA VAL A 381 22.93 -1.64 -0.21
C VAL A 381 23.10 -0.63 0.93
N LYS A 382 22.60 0.60 0.76
CA LYS A 382 22.83 1.72 1.69
C LYS A 382 21.65 2.03 2.62
N GLY A 383 20.48 1.43 2.40
CA GLY A 383 19.25 1.76 3.13
C GLY A 383 18.82 0.77 4.22
N ASN A 384 19.47 -0.40 4.32
CA ASN A 384 19.15 -1.49 5.26
C ASN A 384 17.62 -1.68 5.46
N MET A 385 16.87 -1.74 4.35
CA MET A 385 15.41 -1.71 4.38
C MET A 385 14.86 -3.01 5.01
N PRO A 386 14.16 -2.95 6.16
CA PRO A 386 13.69 -4.15 6.86
C PRO A 386 12.79 -5.02 5.98
N GLY A 387 13.00 -6.33 6.03
CA GLY A 387 12.25 -7.31 5.24
C GLY A 387 12.70 -7.47 3.78
N HIS A 388 13.70 -6.71 3.33
CA HIS A 388 14.34 -6.91 2.02
C HIS A 388 15.52 -7.88 2.13
N ALA A 389 15.83 -8.59 1.05
CA ALA A 389 17.00 -9.48 1.00
C ALA A 389 18.31 -8.72 1.18
N ILE A 390 19.27 -9.34 1.86
CA ILE A 390 20.65 -8.85 1.92
C ILE A 390 21.30 -9.17 0.57
N HIS A 391 21.82 -8.14 -0.10
CA HIS A 391 22.49 -8.27 -1.39
C HIS A 391 24.00 -8.43 -1.23
N ALA A 392 24.59 -9.32 -2.02
CA ALA A 392 26.02 -9.44 -2.20
C ALA A 392 26.60 -8.15 -2.79
N ASN A 393 27.79 -7.77 -2.32
CA ASN A 393 28.53 -6.66 -2.91
C ASN A 393 29.08 -7.03 -4.29
N VAL A 394 29.56 -6.03 -5.03
CA VAL A 394 30.04 -6.22 -6.40
C VAL A 394 31.24 -7.16 -6.47
N GLU A 395 32.12 -7.15 -5.47
CA GLU A 395 33.29 -8.03 -5.40
C GLU A 395 32.88 -9.51 -5.28
N GLN A 396 31.91 -9.82 -4.42
CA GLN A 396 31.35 -11.17 -4.28
C GLN A 396 30.68 -11.65 -5.57
N VAL A 397 29.98 -10.75 -6.29
CA VAL A 397 29.36 -11.10 -7.58
C VAL A 397 30.43 -11.38 -8.63
N MET A 398 31.51 -10.60 -8.69
CA MET A 398 32.65 -10.84 -9.59
C MET A 398 33.31 -12.19 -9.33
N GLU A 399 33.55 -12.54 -8.07
CA GLU A 399 34.06 -13.86 -7.69
C GLU A 399 33.13 -14.98 -8.17
N LYS A 400 31.82 -14.78 -8.06
CA LYS A 400 30.82 -15.75 -8.50
C LYS A 400 30.76 -15.91 -10.01
N ILE A 401 30.96 -14.83 -10.77
CA ILE A 401 31.09 -14.88 -12.23
C ILE A 401 32.28 -15.76 -12.62
N GLU A 402 33.45 -15.56 -12.00
CA GLU A 402 34.65 -16.36 -12.30
C GLU A 402 34.52 -17.84 -11.85
N GLU A 403 33.80 -18.09 -10.77
CA GLU A 403 33.41 -19.45 -10.37
C GLU A 403 32.48 -20.09 -11.41
N ALA A 404 31.45 -19.37 -11.83
CA ALA A 404 30.43 -19.83 -12.79
C ALA A 404 31.04 -20.15 -14.15
N ARG A 405 31.92 -19.29 -14.69
CA ARG A 405 32.64 -19.55 -15.95
C ARG A 405 33.44 -20.85 -15.92
N ARG A 406 34.08 -21.16 -14.78
CA ARG A 406 34.83 -22.42 -14.61
C ARG A 406 33.92 -23.63 -14.43
N LYS A 407 32.84 -23.49 -13.68
CA LYS A 407 31.99 -24.63 -13.27
C LYS A 407 30.89 -24.98 -14.26
N TRP A 408 30.27 -23.99 -14.89
CA TRP A 408 29.15 -24.21 -15.79
C TRP A 408 29.61 -24.70 -17.17
N GLY A 409 30.90 -24.57 -17.48
CA GLY A 409 31.47 -25.04 -18.75
C GLY A 409 30.92 -24.29 -19.96
N VAL A 410 30.35 -23.12 -19.74
CA VAL A 410 29.81 -22.22 -20.78
C VAL A 410 30.82 -21.10 -21.01
N ASP A 411 31.24 -20.93 -22.26
CA ASP A 411 32.13 -19.85 -22.66
C ASP A 411 31.30 -18.62 -23.06
N TYR A 412 30.92 -17.83 -22.05
CA TYR A 412 30.20 -16.58 -22.30
C TYR A 412 31.10 -15.59 -23.03
N THR A 413 30.61 -15.10 -24.17
CA THR A 413 31.27 -14.04 -24.93
C THR A 413 31.03 -12.67 -24.29
N TYR A 414 29.86 -12.48 -23.70
CA TYR A 414 29.45 -11.21 -23.10
C TYR A 414 28.91 -11.39 -21.68
N ILE A 415 28.98 -10.30 -20.90
CA ILE A 415 28.29 -10.14 -19.63
C ILE A 415 27.35 -8.96 -19.77
N TYR A 416 26.04 -9.20 -19.67
CA TYR A 416 25.04 -8.15 -19.67
C TYR A 416 24.73 -7.69 -18.23
N LEU A 417 25.06 -6.45 -17.90
CA LEU A 417 24.91 -5.89 -16.55
C LEU A 417 23.65 -5.03 -16.40
N ALA A 418 22.74 -5.52 -15.56
CA ALA A 418 21.62 -4.77 -15.02
C ALA A 418 21.98 -4.21 -13.64
N THR A 419 22.15 -2.88 -13.55
CA THR A 419 22.28 -2.17 -12.26
C THR A 419 21.88 -0.71 -12.42
N GLU A 420 21.24 -0.12 -11.43
CA GLU A 420 20.98 1.32 -11.37
C GLU A 420 22.16 2.13 -10.82
N ASP A 421 23.15 1.47 -10.22
CA ASP A 421 24.22 2.11 -9.46
C ASP A 421 25.42 2.47 -10.35
N ALA A 422 25.82 3.74 -10.30
CA ALA A 422 26.94 4.26 -11.10
C ALA A 422 28.29 3.64 -10.70
N GLY A 423 28.56 3.48 -9.40
CA GLY A 423 29.82 2.94 -8.91
C GLY A 423 29.97 1.44 -9.20
N ILE A 424 28.88 0.68 -9.11
CA ILE A 424 28.88 -0.74 -9.51
C ILE A 424 29.15 -0.88 -11.01
N CYS A 425 28.50 -0.03 -11.84
CA CYS A 425 28.71 -0.01 -13.28
C CYS A 425 30.18 0.26 -13.66
N GLU A 426 30.80 1.25 -13.02
CA GLU A 426 32.21 1.62 -13.24
C GLU A 426 33.16 0.46 -12.88
N LYS A 427 33.03 -0.11 -11.68
CA LYS A 427 33.86 -1.26 -11.25
C LYS A 427 33.73 -2.48 -12.17
N MET A 428 32.52 -2.80 -12.60
CA MET A 428 32.30 -3.91 -13.54
C MET A 428 32.94 -3.64 -14.91
N LYS A 429 32.91 -2.39 -15.38
CA LYS A 429 33.57 -1.99 -16.64
C LYS A 429 35.09 -2.09 -16.55
N GLU A 430 35.67 -1.68 -15.42
CA GLU A 430 37.11 -1.82 -15.17
C GLU A 430 37.56 -3.29 -15.20
N GLN A 431 36.76 -4.19 -14.62
CA GLN A 431 37.10 -5.61 -14.52
C GLN A 431 36.92 -6.37 -15.84
N TYR A 432 35.82 -6.13 -16.57
CA TYR A 432 35.42 -6.96 -17.72
C TYR A 432 35.60 -6.28 -19.08
N GLY A 433 35.90 -4.98 -19.11
CA GLY A 433 36.19 -4.22 -20.32
C GLY A 433 35.15 -4.46 -21.42
N ASN A 434 35.63 -4.88 -22.60
CA ASN A 434 34.80 -5.08 -23.78
C ASN A 434 33.82 -6.27 -23.68
N MET A 435 33.98 -7.17 -22.70
CA MET A 435 33.01 -8.24 -22.47
C MET A 435 31.73 -7.71 -21.82
N LEU A 436 31.81 -6.60 -21.07
CA LEU A 436 30.66 -6.04 -20.37
C LEU A 436 29.80 -5.19 -21.31
N VAL A 437 28.52 -5.48 -21.34
CA VAL A 437 27.52 -4.67 -22.03
C VAL A 437 26.43 -4.27 -21.03
N CYS A 438 25.93 -3.04 -21.14
CA CYS A 438 24.83 -2.56 -20.34
C CYS A 438 24.08 -1.47 -21.09
N THR A 439 22.79 -1.29 -20.80
CA THR A 439 21.94 -0.25 -21.40
C THR A 439 22.43 1.16 -21.08
N ASP A 440 21.99 2.12 -21.89
CA ASP A 440 22.21 3.57 -21.70
C ASP A 440 21.30 4.20 -20.64
N GLN A 441 20.66 3.39 -19.78
CA GLN A 441 19.82 3.88 -18.69
C GLN A 441 20.56 4.81 -17.75
N GLY A 442 19.83 5.74 -17.14
CA GLY A 442 20.35 6.60 -16.09
C GLY A 442 20.99 5.78 -14.97
N ARG A 443 22.19 6.19 -14.53
CA ARG A 443 22.89 5.58 -13.38
C ARG A 443 23.00 6.59 -12.26
N PHE A 444 22.83 6.12 -11.04
CA PHE A 444 22.62 6.98 -9.88
C PHE A 444 23.63 6.71 -8.77
N THR A 445 23.81 7.71 -7.93
CA THR A 445 24.56 7.63 -6.68
C THR A 445 23.67 8.17 -5.58
N THR A 446 23.41 7.36 -4.55
CA THR A 446 22.67 7.78 -3.36
C THR A 446 23.59 7.94 -2.16
N LYS A 447 23.18 8.80 -1.23
CA LYS A 447 23.75 8.88 0.13
C LYS A 447 23.26 7.71 0.98
N GLU A 448 23.87 7.55 2.16
CA GLU A 448 23.41 6.57 3.16
C GLU A 448 21.95 6.86 3.56
N ASN A 449 21.11 5.83 3.59
CA ASN A 449 19.66 5.91 3.86
C ASN A 449 18.82 6.78 2.89
N GLU A 450 19.36 7.20 1.75
CA GLU A 450 18.61 7.92 0.71
C GLU A 450 18.00 6.91 -0.28
N LEU A 451 16.67 6.97 -0.44
CA LEU A 451 15.93 6.12 -1.38
C LEU A 451 16.09 6.63 -2.80
N LEU A 452 16.15 5.72 -3.78
CA LEU A 452 16.27 6.12 -5.19
C LEU A 452 15.06 6.97 -5.64
N ALA A 453 13.87 6.64 -5.15
CA ALA A 453 12.64 7.38 -5.42
C ALA A 453 12.72 8.85 -4.97
N GLN A 454 13.55 9.19 -3.97
CA GLN A 454 13.71 10.56 -3.48
C GLN A 454 14.47 11.46 -4.48
N LEU A 455 15.22 10.87 -5.42
CA LEU A 455 15.88 11.62 -6.50
C LEU A 455 14.90 12.09 -7.58
N HIS A 456 13.66 11.60 -7.57
CA HIS A 456 12.64 11.83 -8.60
C HIS A 456 11.34 12.46 -8.03
N THR A 457 11.51 13.38 -7.07
CA THR A 457 10.41 14.10 -6.44
C THR A 457 9.82 15.20 -7.32
N GLU A 458 10.64 15.88 -8.12
CA GLU A 458 10.20 16.85 -9.12
C GLU A 458 9.54 16.14 -10.31
N LYS A 459 8.34 16.59 -10.70
CA LYS A 459 7.58 15.99 -11.81
C LYS A 459 7.83 16.75 -13.10
N LYS A 460 8.22 16.03 -14.15
CA LYS A 460 8.40 16.56 -15.50
C LYS A 460 7.77 15.60 -16.50
N GLN A 461 7.06 16.17 -17.47
CA GLN A 461 6.36 15.41 -18.49
C GLN A 461 7.33 14.46 -19.23
N GLY A 462 6.96 13.18 -19.32
CA GLY A 462 7.74 12.16 -20.00
C GLY A 462 8.85 11.52 -19.17
N GLU A 463 9.25 12.09 -18.02
CA GLU A 463 10.28 11.48 -17.18
C GLU A 463 9.81 10.17 -16.55
N GLY A 464 8.55 10.08 -16.12
CA GLY A 464 7.99 8.87 -15.54
C GLY A 464 7.99 7.71 -16.53
N PHE A 465 7.60 7.95 -17.80
CA PHE A 465 7.70 6.94 -18.86
C PHE A 465 9.16 6.54 -19.11
N ARG A 466 10.07 7.51 -19.22
CA ARG A 466 11.50 7.22 -19.46
C ARG A 466 12.07 6.30 -18.38
N LEU A 467 11.87 6.64 -17.10
CA LEU A 467 12.39 5.86 -15.96
C LEU A 467 11.82 4.44 -15.95
N GLY A 468 10.51 4.29 -16.20
CA GLY A 468 9.89 2.97 -16.27
C GLY A 468 10.40 2.16 -17.46
N ALA A 469 10.45 2.74 -18.66
CA ALA A 469 10.88 2.07 -19.88
C ALA A 469 12.36 1.63 -19.82
N GLU A 470 13.25 2.45 -19.26
CA GLU A 470 14.67 2.11 -19.03
C GLU A 470 14.81 0.88 -18.13
N TYR A 471 14.07 0.84 -17.02
CA TYR A 471 14.11 -0.27 -16.08
C TYR A 471 13.49 -1.54 -16.68
N LEU A 472 12.33 -1.43 -17.34
CA LEU A 472 11.65 -2.54 -18.00
C LEU A 472 12.52 -3.14 -19.11
N ALA A 473 13.11 -2.33 -19.97
CA ALA A 473 14.03 -2.81 -21.01
C ALA A 473 15.27 -3.48 -20.40
N THR A 474 15.79 -2.94 -19.30
CA THR A 474 16.95 -3.52 -18.63
C THR A 474 16.68 -4.96 -18.18
N LEU A 475 15.50 -5.23 -17.60
CA LEU A 475 15.10 -6.58 -17.20
C LEU A 475 14.66 -7.45 -18.37
N HIS A 476 14.00 -6.88 -19.38
CA HIS A 476 13.63 -7.62 -20.59
C HIS A 476 14.88 -8.19 -21.27
N LEU A 477 15.93 -7.38 -21.47
CA LEU A 477 17.21 -7.85 -22.03
C LEU A 477 17.87 -8.90 -21.12
N LEU A 478 17.79 -8.73 -19.79
CA LEU A 478 18.29 -9.70 -18.83
C LEU A 478 17.59 -11.07 -19.01
N SER A 479 16.28 -11.07 -19.27
CA SER A 479 15.47 -12.27 -19.52
C SER A 479 15.87 -13.04 -20.78
N LEU A 480 16.55 -12.39 -21.73
CA LEU A 480 16.98 -13.01 -22.98
C LEU A 480 18.36 -13.68 -22.88
N CYS A 481 19.12 -13.41 -21.82
CA CYS A 481 20.45 -13.98 -21.61
C CYS A 481 20.39 -15.50 -21.39
N GLU A 482 21.49 -16.20 -21.67
CA GLU A 482 21.57 -17.66 -21.54
C GLU A 482 21.52 -18.12 -20.07
N SER A 483 22.16 -17.37 -19.18
CA SER A 483 22.19 -17.65 -17.74
C SER A 483 22.07 -16.38 -16.91
N LEU A 484 21.78 -16.53 -15.62
CA LEU A 484 21.53 -15.42 -14.69
C LEU A 484 22.36 -15.58 -13.40
N ILE A 485 23.05 -14.50 -13.01
CA ILE A 485 23.57 -14.29 -11.66
C ILE A 485 22.92 -13.03 -11.08
N ALA A 486 22.38 -13.11 -9.88
CA ALA A 486 21.78 -11.97 -9.19
C ALA A 486 22.36 -11.77 -7.80
N SER A 487 22.66 -10.52 -7.43
CA SER A 487 23.26 -10.18 -6.13
C SER A 487 22.35 -10.47 -4.93
N GLY A 488 21.07 -10.75 -5.14
CA GLY A 488 20.13 -11.09 -4.08
C GLY A 488 18.69 -11.14 -4.60
N GLY A 489 17.78 -11.70 -3.81
CA GLY A 489 16.36 -11.78 -4.15
C GLY A 489 15.72 -10.40 -4.25
N CYS A 490 15.12 -10.07 -5.40
CA CYS A 490 14.30 -8.88 -5.57
C CYS A 490 13.25 -9.07 -6.67
N ASN A 491 12.33 -8.11 -6.80
CA ASN A 491 11.27 -8.18 -7.81
C ASN A 491 11.85 -8.21 -9.24
N GLY A 492 13.00 -7.58 -9.48
CA GLY A 492 13.67 -7.63 -10.78
C GLY A 492 14.17 -9.04 -11.15
N VAL A 493 14.64 -9.82 -10.18
CA VAL A 493 15.01 -11.23 -10.40
C VAL A 493 13.78 -12.07 -10.74
N THR A 494 12.71 -11.88 -9.95
CA THR A 494 11.45 -12.60 -10.14
C THR A 494 10.89 -12.35 -11.53
N GLU A 495 10.94 -11.09 -11.98
CA GLU A 495 10.49 -10.70 -13.32
C GLU A 495 11.36 -11.29 -14.42
N ALA A 496 12.69 -11.19 -14.32
CA ALA A 496 13.58 -11.72 -15.35
C ALA A 496 13.38 -13.22 -15.55
N ILE A 497 13.19 -13.99 -14.46
CA ILE A 497 12.88 -15.42 -14.51
C ILE A 497 11.50 -15.67 -15.14
N ARG A 498 10.50 -14.85 -14.81
CA ARG A 498 9.14 -14.93 -15.38
C ARG A 498 9.16 -14.72 -16.89
N GLU A 499 9.75 -13.63 -17.38
CA GLU A 499 9.84 -13.32 -18.80
C GLU A 499 10.64 -14.38 -19.57
N ASN A 500 11.72 -14.87 -18.96
CA ASN A 500 12.53 -15.96 -19.53
C ASN A 500 11.77 -17.29 -19.59
N ALA A 501 10.67 -17.44 -18.84
CA ALA A 501 9.87 -18.65 -18.72
C ALA A 501 10.68 -19.89 -18.27
N GLY A 502 11.67 -19.68 -17.38
CA GLY A 502 12.50 -20.73 -16.81
C GLY A 502 13.46 -21.42 -17.80
N LYS A 503 13.81 -20.74 -18.91
CA LYS A 503 14.69 -21.24 -19.97
C LYS A 503 16.19 -20.97 -19.74
N TYR A 504 16.55 -20.23 -18.69
CA TYR A 504 17.93 -20.03 -18.31
C TYR A 504 18.64 -21.37 -18.12
N GLN A 505 19.82 -21.52 -18.69
CA GLN A 505 20.64 -22.72 -18.53
C GLN A 505 21.12 -22.85 -17.09
N HIS A 506 21.54 -21.73 -16.49
CA HIS A 506 21.93 -21.66 -15.10
C HIS A 506 21.38 -20.39 -14.45
N VAL A 507 20.94 -20.54 -13.20
CA VAL A 507 20.49 -19.41 -12.36
C VAL A 507 21.20 -19.51 -11.02
N PHE A 508 21.79 -18.40 -10.57
CA PHE A 508 22.30 -18.25 -9.22
C PHE A 508 21.82 -16.94 -8.62
N VAL A 509 21.17 -17.02 -7.46
CA VAL A 509 20.74 -15.86 -6.68
C VAL A 509 21.42 -15.96 -5.33
N PHE A 510 22.11 -14.91 -4.88
CA PHE A 510 22.68 -14.90 -3.55
C PHE A 510 21.58 -14.92 -2.47
N GLU A 511 21.76 -15.76 -1.46
CA GLU A 511 20.88 -15.89 -0.30
C GLU A 511 21.67 -15.56 0.97
N LEU A 512 21.79 -14.27 1.29
CA LEU A 512 22.57 -13.79 2.45
C LEU A 512 21.69 -13.46 3.67
N GLY A 513 20.41 -13.83 3.64
CA GLY A 513 19.41 -13.49 4.65
C GLY A 513 18.59 -12.25 4.28
N THR A 514 17.89 -11.70 5.26
CA THR A 514 17.02 -10.52 5.12
C THR A 514 17.39 -9.47 6.15
N ASN A 515 17.30 -8.19 5.79
CA ASN A 515 17.54 -7.10 6.72
C ASN A 515 16.53 -7.14 7.86
N GLU A 516 17.03 -7.24 9.09
CA GLU A 516 16.23 -7.12 10.30
C GLU A 516 16.08 -5.65 10.69
N ARG A 517 15.01 -5.34 11.41
CA ARG A 517 14.82 -4.00 11.97
C ARG A 517 15.75 -3.86 13.19
N PRO A 518 16.41 -2.71 13.40
CA PRO A 518 16.98 -2.41 14.72
C PRO A 518 15.86 -2.46 15.76
N GLU A 519 16.11 -3.12 16.89
CA GLU A 519 15.17 -3.21 18.04
C GLU A 519 14.76 -1.85 18.59
#